data_AF-A0A0U1DKK6-F1
#
_entry.id   AF-A0A0U1DKK6-F1
#
_cell.length_a   1.000
_cell.length_b   1.000
_cell.length_c   1.000
_cell.angle_alpha   90.00
_cell.angle_beta   90.00
_cell.angle_gamma   90.00
#
_symmetry.space_group_name_H-M   'P 1'
#
loop_
_entity.id
_entity.type
_entity.pdbx_description
1 polymer ?
#
loop_
_entity_poly.entity_id
_entity_poly.type
_entity_poly.pdbx_seq_one_letter_code
_entity_poly.pdbx_strand_id
1 'polypeptide(L)'
;MARPPRAVLSRFGAALPPEDSSELDEAGQADQVDVPADPVGGADPEVPEPADVPKLGSFEVMNRTIDIAQAALARHTLAAYPPDLLIEVPRTVCRSLEFHRAAEVIDIGRELTARALDG
;
A
#
# COMPACT_ATOMS: atom_id res chain seq x y z
N MET A 1 26.05 -29.51 -14.38
CA MET A 1 26.77 -28.24 -14.19
C MET A 1 25.76 -27.23 -13.63
N ALA A 2 25.74 -27.03 -12.31
CA ALA A 2 24.71 -26.27 -11.62
C ALA A 2 25.02 -24.76 -11.67
N ARG A 3 24.03 -23.95 -12.05
CA ARG A 3 24.13 -22.50 -12.15
C ARG A 3 23.97 -21.89 -10.74
N PRO A 4 24.86 -21.00 -10.27
CA PRO A 4 24.71 -20.43 -8.94
C PRO A 4 23.54 -19.42 -8.89
N PRO A 5 22.88 -19.27 -7.73
CA PRO A 5 21.78 -18.32 -7.57
C PRO A 5 22.30 -16.88 -7.71
N ARG A 6 21.63 -16.07 -8.55
CA ARG A 6 21.91 -14.63 -8.67
C ARG A 6 21.27 -13.91 -7.47
N ALA A 7 22.09 -13.45 -6.54
CA ALA A 7 21.63 -12.54 -5.50
C ALA A 7 21.20 -11.20 -6.13
N VAL A 8 19.99 -10.75 -5.78
CA VAL A 8 19.47 -9.44 -6.18
C VAL A 8 20.02 -8.41 -5.21
N LEU A 9 21.04 -7.67 -5.64
CA LEU A 9 21.57 -6.54 -4.89
C LEU A 9 20.49 -5.45 -4.82
N SER A 10 20.04 -5.12 -3.61
CA SER A 10 18.97 -4.17 -3.35
C SER A 10 19.31 -2.79 -3.96
N ARG A 11 18.50 -2.34 -4.91
CA ARG A 11 18.54 -0.99 -5.50
C ARG A 11 17.74 0.02 -4.66
N PHE A 12 17.61 -0.20 -3.35
CA PHE A 12 17.04 0.79 -2.44
C PHE A 12 18.11 1.84 -2.14
N GLY A 13 18.24 2.79 -3.06
CA GLY A 13 19.12 3.95 -2.96
C GLY A 13 18.51 5.09 -3.77
N ALA A 14 17.33 5.55 -3.38
CA ALA A 14 16.80 6.81 -3.87
C ALA A 14 17.56 7.92 -3.13
N ALA A 15 18.39 8.67 -3.86
CA ALA A 15 18.93 9.93 -3.38
C ALA A 15 17.74 10.86 -3.08
N LEU A 16 17.59 11.27 -1.82
CA LEU A 16 16.70 12.36 -1.46
C LEU A 16 17.26 13.64 -2.12
N PRO A 17 16.47 14.38 -2.92
CA PRO A 17 16.89 15.71 -3.34
C PRO A 17 17.01 16.60 -2.09
N PRO A 18 17.97 17.55 -2.06
CA PRO A 18 18.07 18.50 -0.96
C PRO A 18 16.81 19.37 -0.90
N GLU A 19 16.24 19.48 0.30
CA GLU A 19 15.16 20.39 0.63
C GLU A 19 15.66 21.83 0.42
N ASP A 20 15.06 22.56 -0.52
CA ASP A 20 15.28 24.01 -0.65
C ASP A 20 14.08 24.73 -0.04
N SER A 21 14.34 25.38 1.09
CA SER A 21 13.40 26.15 1.88
C SER A 21 13.66 27.63 1.68
N SER A 22 12.89 28.30 0.80
CA SER A 22 12.51 29.72 0.97
C SER A 22 11.59 30.23 -0.17
N GLU A 23 10.35 30.52 0.22
CA GLU A 23 9.52 31.71 -0.11
C GLU A 23 9.23 32.09 -1.57
N LEU A 24 7.95 32.00 -1.97
CA LEU A 24 7.28 32.94 -2.88
C LEU A 24 5.78 33.09 -2.52
N ASP A 25 5.52 34.16 -1.76
CA ASP A 25 4.54 35.25 -1.94
C ASP A 25 3.05 35.00 -2.31
N GLU A 26 2.20 35.81 -1.69
CA GLU A 26 0.74 35.92 -1.84
C GLU A 26 0.31 36.24 -3.28
N ALA A 27 -0.68 35.50 -3.81
CA ALA A 27 -1.66 36.05 -4.74
C ALA A 27 -2.87 35.12 -4.91
N GLY A 28 -4.07 35.68 -4.74
CA GLY A 28 -5.26 35.19 -5.44
C GLY A 28 -6.40 34.73 -4.55
N GLN A 29 -7.19 35.68 -4.07
CA GLN A 29 -8.58 35.49 -3.67
C GLN A 29 -9.30 34.57 -4.69
N ALA A 30 -9.58 33.33 -4.31
CA ALA A 30 -10.40 32.45 -5.13
C ALA A 30 -11.85 32.94 -5.04
N ASP A 31 -12.32 33.40 -6.19
CA ASP A 31 -13.67 33.86 -6.51
C ASP A 31 -14.73 32.91 -5.95
N GLN A 32 -15.71 33.47 -5.23
CA GLN A 32 -16.91 32.75 -4.84
C GLN A 32 -17.71 32.49 -6.11
N VAL A 33 -17.71 31.24 -6.58
CA VAL A 33 -18.64 30.82 -7.64
C VAL A 33 -20.04 30.79 -7.04
N ASP A 34 -20.80 31.86 -7.28
CA ASP A 34 -22.22 31.96 -6.99
C ASP A 34 -22.97 30.92 -7.84
N VAL A 35 -23.41 29.83 -7.21
CA VAL A 35 -24.25 28.83 -7.85
C VAL A 35 -25.70 29.31 -7.72
N PRO A 36 -26.42 29.56 -8.83
CA PRO A 36 -27.78 30.07 -8.75
C PRO A 36 -28.70 29.04 -8.09
N ALA A 37 -29.45 29.49 -7.09
CA ALA A 37 -30.46 28.68 -6.41
C ALA A 37 -31.67 28.48 -7.34
N ASP A 38 -31.85 27.27 -7.88
CA ASP A 38 -33.10 26.86 -8.50
C ASP A 38 -34.19 26.67 -7.42
N PRO A 39 -35.42 27.19 -7.62
CA PRO A 39 -36.48 27.12 -6.62
C PRO A 39 -37.12 25.72 -6.58
N VAL A 40 -37.27 25.22 -5.35
CA VAL A 40 -37.80 23.91 -4.95
C VAL A 40 -39.20 23.62 -5.52
N GLY A 41 -39.42 22.39 -6.00
CA GLY A 41 -40.76 21.91 -6.34
C GLY A 41 -40.86 20.44 -6.78
N GLY A 42 -40.76 19.50 -5.85
CA GLY A 42 -41.14 18.10 -6.07
C GLY A 42 -40.55 17.18 -5.02
N ALA A 43 -41.39 16.39 -4.34
CA ALA A 43 -40.99 15.52 -3.23
C ALA A 43 -39.83 14.58 -3.61
N ASP A 44 -38.65 14.82 -3.03
CA ASP A 44 -37.49 13.95 -3.18
C ASP A 44 -37.67 12.68 -2.35
N PRO A 45 -37.33 11.49 -2.90
CA PRO A 45 -37.33 10.25 -2.14
C PRO A 45 -36.30 10.35 -1.02
N GLU A 46 -36.68 9.92 0.18
CA GLU A 46 -35.84 9.86 1.38
C GLU A 46 -34.53 9.10 1.08
N VAL A 47 -33.46 9.85 0.80
CA VAL A 47 -32.13 9.29 0.56
C VAL A 47 -31.62 8.79 1.91
N PRO A 48 -31.30 7.49 2.07
CA PRO A 48 -30.79 6.99 3.33
C PRO A 48 -29.51 7.73 3.70
N GLU A 49 -29.47 8.27 4.91
CA GLU A 49 -28.33 8.97 5.51
C GLU A 49 -27.03 8.19 5.24
N PRO A 50 -25.99 8.83 4.67
CA PRO A 50 -24.78 8.13 4.29
C PRO A 50 -24.15 7.51 5.54
N ALA A 51 -24.02 6.18 5.52
CA ALA A 51 -23.33 5.43 6.56
C ALA A 51 -21.95 6.06 6.83
N ASP A 52 -21.66 6.29 8.10
CA ASP A 52 -20.44 6.97 8.55
C ASP A 52 -19.21 6.17 8.10
N VAL A 53 -18.58 6.60 7.00
CA VAL A 53 -17.46 5.88 6.38
C VAL A 53 -16.27 6.02 7.33
N PRO A 54 -15.68 4.91 7.83
CA PRO A 54 -14.52 4.99 8.71
C PRO A 54 -13.39 5.76 8.02
N LYS A 55 -13.05 6.94 8.56
CA LYS A 55 -11.99 7.78 8.02
C LYS A 55 -10.64 7.12 8.30
N LEU A 56 -9.96 6.70 7.24
CA LEU A 56 -8.63 6.13 7.31
C LEU A 56 -7.65 7.20 7.81
N GLY A 57 -6.89 6.92 8.87
CA GLY A 57 -5.86 7.83 9.34
C GLY A 57 -4.74 7.98 8.29
N SER A 58 -4.08 9.14 8.21
CA SER A 58 -3.04 9.39 7.20
C SER A 58 -1.90 8.35 7.22
N PHE A 59 -1.57 7.82 8.41
CA PHE A 59 -0.58 6.75 8.56
C PHE A 59 -1.02 5.43 7.90
N GLU A 60 -2.30 5.08 8.05
CA GLU A 60 -2.87 3.88 7.46
C GLU A 60 -3.02 4.03 5.94
N VAL A 61 -3.39 5.21 5.46
CA VAL A 61 -3.35 5.55 4.01
C VAL A 61 -1.95 5.35 3.45
N MET A 62 -0.92 5.87 4.13
CA MET A 62 0.47 5.75 3.70
C MET A 62 0.93 4.29 3.65
N ASN A 63 0.72 3.52 4.73
CA ASN A 63 1.07 2.10 4.77
C ASN A 63 0.33 1.32 3.68
N ARG A 64 -0.96 1.59 3.49
CA ARG A 64 -1.75 0.90 2.48
C ARG A 64 -1.26 1.21 1.06
N THR A 65 -0.85 2.45 0.81
CA THR A 65 -0.28 2.87 -0.47
C THR A 65 1.02 2.11 -0.76
N ILE A 66 1.90 2.00 0.24
CA ILE A 66 3.16 1.24 0.13
C ILE A 66 2.86 -0.23 -0.17
N ASP A 67 1.94 -0.86 0.57
CA ASP A 67 1.57 -2.26 0.37
C ASP A 67 1.04 -2.53 -1.05
N ILE A 68 0.22 -1.61 -1.58
CA ILE A 68 -0.34 -1.73 -2.93
C ILE A 68 0.78 -1.62 -3.98
N ALA A 69 1.65 -0.62 -3.84
CA ALA A 69 2.77 -0.41 -4.75
C ALA A 69 3.72 -1.63 -4.75
N GLN A 70 4.09 -2.14 -3.57
CA GLN A 70 4.91 -3.32 -3.42
C GLN A 70 4.25 -4.57 -4.01
N ALA A 71 2.95 -4.77 -3.80
CA ALA A 71 2.23 -5.90 -4.37
C ALA A 71 2.18 -5.84 -5.90
N ALA A 72 1.97 -4.66 -6.49
CA ALA A 72 1.99 -4.49 -7.94
C ALA A 72 3.38 -4.78 -8.51
N LEU A 73 4.42 -4.25 -7.87
CA LEU A 73 5.80 -4.51 -8.27
C LEU A 73 6.16 -5.99 -8.15
N ALA A 74 5.82 -6.64 -7.03
CA ALA A 74 6.08 -8.06 -6.82
C ALA A 74 5.45 -8.93 -7.91
N ARG A 75 4.17 -8.69 -8.24
CA ARG A 75 3.50 -9.39 -9.35
C ARG A 75 4.21 -9.18 -10.68
N HIS A 76 4.64 -7.95 -10.97
CA HIS A 76 5.38 -7.67 -12.18
C HIS A 76 6.73 -8.41 -12.22
N THR A 77 7.46 -8.44 -11.10
CA THR A 77 8.73 -9.16 -11.01
C THR A 77 8.56 -10.67 -11.15
N LEU A 78 7.54 -11.27 -10.54
CA LEU A 78 7.27 -12.71 -10.64
C LEU A 78 6.86 -13.12 -12.06
N ALA A 79 6.16 -12.25 -12.79
CA ALA A 79 5.82 -12.51 -14.19
C ALA A 79 7.06 -12.43 -15.10
N ALA A 80 7.96 -11.48 -14.85
CA ALA A 80 9.20 -11.34 -15.62
C ALA A 80 10.25 -12.41 -15.28
N TYR A 81 10.25 -12.87 -14.03
CA TYR A 81 11.22 -13.82 -13.48
C TYR A 81 10.47 -14.89 -12.68
N PRO A 82 9.89 -15.91 -13.36
CA PRO A 82 9.17 -16.96 -12.66
C PRO A 82 10.13 -17.78 -11.80
N PRO A 83 9.88 -17.94 -10.49
CA PRO A 83 10.70 -18.79 -9.63
C PRO A 83 10.39 -20.27 -9.88
N ASP A 84 11.37 -21.14 -9.61
CA ASP A 84 11.16 -22.59 -9.63
C ASP A 84 10.25 -23.04 -8.48
N LEU A 85 10.31 -22.34 -7.35
CA LEU A 85 9.49 -22.56 -6.16
C LEU A 85 9.08 -21.22 -5.55
N LEU A 86 7.79 -21.02 -5.34
CA LEU A 86 7.23 -19.85 -4.65
C LEU A 86 6.52 -20.29 -3.37
N ILE A 87 7.01 -19.79 -2.23
CA ILE A 87 6.39 -20.00 -0.93
C ILE A 87 5.69 -18.69 -0.54
N GLU A 88 4.36 -18.68 -0.58
CA GLU A 88 3.57 -17.50 -0.21
C GLU A 88 3.25 -17.51 1.29
N VAL A 89 3.62 -16.42 1.98
CA VAL A 89 3.26 -16.19 3.38
C VAL A 89 2.03 -15.27 3.43
N PRO A 90 0.91 -15.69 4.05
CA PRO A 90 -0.27 -14.85 4.15
C PRO A 90 0.01 -13.54 4.90
N ARG A 91 -0.44 -12.41 4.35
CA ARG A 91 -0.27 -11.09 5.01
C ARG A 91 -1.08 -10.92 6.30
N THR A 92 -1.99 -11.84 6.59
CA THR A 92 -2.75 -11.87 7.84
C THR A 92 -1.92 -12.40 9.02
N VAL A 93 -0.73 -12.95 8.76
CA VAL A 93 0.15 -13.50 9.78
C VAL A 93 0.66 -12.44 10.73
N CYS A 94 1.00 -11.24 10.25
CA CYS A 94 1.38 -10.11 11.10
C CYS A 94 1.13 -8.78 10.38
N ARG A 95 0.82 -7.73 11.14
CA ARG A 95 0.74 -6.37 10.62
C ARG A 95 2.08 -5.64 10.75
N SER A 96 2.18 -4.49 10.07
CA SER A 96 3.32 -3.58 10.22
C SER A 96 3.54 -3.24 11.70
N LEU A 97 4.81 -3.33 12.14
CA LEU A 97 5.27 -3.02 13.49
C LEU A 97 4.84 -4.00 14.61
N GLU A 98 4.30 -5.18 14.29
CA GLU A 98 3.98 -6.24 15.28
C GLU A 98 5.21 -7.08 15.69
N PHE A 99 6.28 -6.43 16.17
CA PHE A 99 7.56 -7.10 16.46
C PHE A 99 7.46 -8.20 17.53
N HIS A 100 6.50 -8.10 18.44
CA HIS A 100 6.27 -9.09 19.49
C HIS A 100 5.85 -10.46 18.94
N ARG A 101 5.34 -10.53 17.70
CA ARG A 101 4.92 -11.78 17.05
C ARG A 101 6.05 -12.46 16.25
N ALA A 102 7.27 -11.92 16.28
CA ALA A 102 8.36 -12.42 15.45
C ALA A 102 8.58 -13.94 15.56
N ALA A 103 8.49 -14.51 16.76
CA ALA A 103 8.62 -15.95 16.97
C ALA A 103 7.55 -16.75 16.20
N GLU A 104 6.29 -16.34 16.29
CA GLU A 104 5.17 -16.96 15.58
C GLU A 104 5.34 -16.88 14.06
N VAL A 105 5.75 -15.72 13.54
CA VAL A 105 5.99 -15.53 12.10
C VAL A 105 7.12 -16.42 11.59
N ILE A 106 8.18 -16.60 12.39
CA ILE A 106 9.30 -17.49 12.06
C ILE A 106 8.82 -18.94 11.95
N ASP A 107 8.02 -19.39 12.92
CA ASP A 107 7.52 -20.76 12.94
C ASP A 107 6.59 -21.04 11.75
N ILE A 108 5.69 -20.11 11.42
CA ILE A 108 4.84 -20.20 10.22
C ILE A 108 5.70 -20.28 8.95
N GLY A 109 6.74 -19.45 8.84
CA GLY A 109 7.66 -19.49 7.69
C GLY A 109 8.36 -20.85 7.54
N ARG A 110 8.77 -21.46 8.66
CA ARG A 110 9.36 -22.81 8.68
C ARG A 110 8.36 -23.87 8.25
N GLU A 111 7.15 -23.84 8.77
CA GLU A 111 6.08 -24.79 8.42
C GLU A 111 5.74 -24.73 6.93
N LEU A 112 5.53 -23.52 6.40
CA LEU A 112 5.22 -23.30 4.98
C LEU A 112 6.34 -23.82 4.07
N THR A 113 7.59 -23.62 4.48
CA THR A 113 8.76 -24.07 3.74
C THR A 113 8.91 -25.59 3.76
N ALA A 114 8.78 -26.21 4.94
CA ALA A 114 8.83 -27.66 5.07
C ALA A 114 7.77 -28.32 4.17
N ARG A 115 6.52 -27.82 4.24
CA ARG A 115 5.42 -28.31 3.40
C ARG A 115 5.69 -28.15 1.90
N ALA A 116 6.39 -27.09 1.50
CA ALA A 116 6.71 -26.84 0.09
C ALA A 116 7.89 -27.70 -0.42
N LEU A 117 8.79 -28.14 0.46
CA LEU A 117 9.97 -28.95 0.10
C LEU A 117 9.74 -30.46 0.23
N ASP A 118 8.80 -30.88 1.06
CA ASP A 118 8.45 -32.30 1.26
C ASP A 118 7.52 -32.87 0.15
N GLY A 119 7.20 -32.06 -0.86
CA GLY A 119 6.34 -32.40 -2.01
C GLY A 119 7.08 -32.82 -3.26
#